data_AF-A0A1D1UJ11-F1
#
_entry.id   AF-A0A1D1UJ11-F1
#
_cell.length_a   1.000
_cell.length_b   1.000
_cell.length_c   1.000
_cell.angle_alpha   90.00
_cell.angle_beta   90.00
_cell.angle_gamma   90.00
#
_symmetry.space_group_name_H-M   'P 1'
#
loop_
_entity.id
_entity.type
_entity.pdbx_description
1 polymer ?
#
loop_
_entity_poly.entity_id
_entity_poly.type
_entity_poly.pdbx_seq_one_letter_code
_entity_poly.pdbx_strand_id
1 'polypeptide(L)'
;METKKQRENPLDIFLFVPNLIGYFRVVAALISFYYMRSDPYTTFFWYMASAGADAIDGYAARYLGQTSRVGALLDMLTDRCGTLCLIMVLGHFYPKWMMLFQMDIFLDITSHWIHMYSQMIKGTTSHKLIDLSEHWLLRVYYSSRTVLFWMCAGNEVFYAALYMLHFTEGPIGLFRILAYVTAPVAVVKAGISGIQLVAALRNVAAFDVEERWTAANAKPTTGIPTTTVVKDAKAE
;
A
#
# COMPACT_ATOMS: atom_id res chain seq x y z
N MET A 1 -8.20 -21.88 -39.23
CA MET A 1 -7.43 -20.62 -39.07
C MET A 1 -7.33 -20.34 -37.58
N GLU A 2 -6.32 -20.92 -36.93
CA GLU A 2 -6.00 -20.60 -35.54
C GLU A 2 -5.21 -19.30 -35.54
N THR A 3 -5.82 -18.23 -35.02
CA THR A 3 -5.14 -16.96 -34.79
C THR A 3 -4.04 -17.22 -33.77
N LYS A 4 -2.79 -17.26 -34.23
CA LYS A 4 -1.60 -17.19 -33.39
C LYS A 4 -1.77 -15.96 -32.50
N LYS A 5 -2.19 -16.14 -31.24
CA LYS A 5 -2.14 -15.09 -30.24
C LYS A 5 -0.66 -14.75 -30.10
N GLN A 6 -0.20 -13.70 -30.78
CA GLN A 6 1.15 -13.18 -30.60
C GLN A 6 1.33 -13.01 -29.09
N ARG A 7 2.31 -13.72 -28.53
CA ARG A 7 2.70 -13.54 -27.13
C ARG A 7 3.10 -12.07 -27.02
N GLU A 8 2.30 -11.28 -26.33
CA GLU A 8 2.62 -9.89 -26.02
C GLU A 8 4.02 -9.83 -25.39
N ASN A 9 4.83 -8.86 -25.79
CA ASN A 9 6.17 -8.71 -25.21
C ASN A 9 5.98 -8.27 -23.76
N PRO A 10 6.55 -8.99 -22.77
CA PRO A 10 6.45 -8.57 -21.36
C PRO A 10 6.92 -7.13 -21.12
N LEU A 11 7.79 -6.61 -21.99
CA LEU A 11 8.27 -5.24 -21.93
C LEU A 11 7.19 -4.19 -22.22
N ASP A 12 6.18 -4.53 -22.99
CA ASP A 12 5.08 -3.60 -23.35
C ASP A 12 4.28 -3.20 -22.11
N ILE A 13 4.24 -4.07 -21.10
CA ILE A 13 3.59 -3.79 -19.81
C ILE A 13 4.21 -2.56 -19.14
N PHE A 14 5.54 -2.38 -19.21
CA PHE A 14 6.20 -1.22 -18.60
C PHE A 14 5.79 0.11 -19.26
N LEU A 15 5.32 0.07 -20.51
CA LEU A 15 4.89 1.24 -21.29
C LEU A 15 3.38 1.47 -21.24
N PHE A 16 2.63 0.67 -20.46
CA PHE A 16 1.20 0.92 -20.25
C PHE A 16 0.99 2.33 -19.69
N VAL A 17 -0.04 3.01 -20.18
CA VAL A 17 -0.42 4.37 -19.74
C VAL A 17 -0.49 4.50 -18.22
N PRO A 18 -1.14 3.60 -17.45
CA PRO A 18 -1.12 3.68 -15.99
C PRO A 18 0.29 3.59 -15.38
N ASN A 19 1.20 2.80 -15.96
CA ASN A 19 2.56 2.66 -15.45
C ASN A 19 3.41 3.91 -15.74
N LEU A 20 3.17 4.57 -16.88
CA LEU A 20 3.79 5.87 -17.18
C LEU A 20 3.35 6.95 -16.18
N ILE A 21 2.06 6.96 -15.80
CA ILE A 21 1.55 7.84 -14.74
C ILE A 21 2.19 7.46 -13.39
N GLY A 22 2.35 6.17 -13.11
CA GLY A 22 3.09 5.69 -11.93
C GLY A 22 4.54 6.20 -11.87
N TYR A 23 5.28 6.19 -12.99
CA TYR A 23 6.63 6.77 -13.01
C TYR A 23 6.62 8.28 -12.78
N PHE A 24 5.65 9.00 -13.33
CA PHE A 24 5.45 10.41 -13.02
C PHE A 24 5.21 10.63 -11.52
N ARG A 25 4.38 9.79 -10.86
CA ARG A 25 4.15 9.86 -9.41
C ARG A 25 5.44 9.72 -8.62
N VAL A 26 6.30 8.76 -8.99
CA VAL A 26 7.60 8.56 -8.36
C VAL A 26 8.48 9.80 -8.51
N VAL A 27 8.60 10.36 -9.72
CA VAL A 27 9.41 11.56 -9.96
C VAL A 27 8.86 12.76 -9.18
N ALA A 28 7.54 12.97 -9.20
CA ALA A 28 6.87 14.02 -8.44
C ALA A 28 7.13 13.89 -6.93
N ALA A 29 7.05 12.68 -6.39
CA ALA A 29 7.34 12.41 -4.98
C ALA A 29 8.81 12.71 -4.65
N LEU A 30 9.76 12.28 -5.49
CA LEU A 30 11.18 12.56 -5.29
C LEU A 30 11.51 14.07 -5.30
N ILE A 31 10.89 14.83 -6.22
CA ILE A 31 11.00 16.29 -6.25
C ILE A 31 10.45 16.87 -4.94
N SER A 32 9.29 16.41 -4.50
CA SER A 32 8.69 16.84 -3.22
C SER A 32 9.64 16.62 -2.05
N PHE A 33 10.24 15.42 -1.94
CA PHE A 33 11.17 15.06 -0.86
C PHE A 33 12.43 15.92 -0.85
N TYR A 34 12.96 16.26 -2.02
CA TYR A 34 14.14 17.11 -2.14
C TYR A 34 13.88 18.52 -1.58
N TYR A 35 12.70 19.08 -1.84
CA TYR A 35 12.35 20.45 -1.42
C TYR A 35 11.72 20.55 -0.03
N MET A 36 11.45 19.43 0.65
CA MET A 36 10.68 19.37 1.93
C MET A 36 11.21 20.28 3.04
N ARG A 37 12.47 20.70 2.98
CA ARG A 37 13.10 21.58 3.98
C ARG A 37 13.35 23.00 3.48
N SER A 38 13.38 23.21 2.17
CA SER A 38 13.81 24.47 1.55
C SER A 38 12.65 25.27 0.98
N ASP A 39 11.66 24.61 0.36
CA ASP A 39 10.52 25.27 -0.26
C ASP A 39 9.22 24.50 0.02
N PRO A 40 8.44 24.93 1.02
CA PRO A 40 7.22 24.23 1.41
C PRO A 40 6.13 24.26 0.35
N TYR A 41 6.06 25.31 -0.48
CA TYR A 41 5.03 25.42 -1.52
C TYR A 41 5.32 24.50 -2.69
N THR A 42 6.59 24.41 -3.11
CA THR A 42 7.03 23.45 -4.13
C THR A 42 6.81 22.02 -3.65
N THR A 43 7.17 21.70 -2.41
CA THR A 43 6.90 20.37 -1.83
C THR A 43 5.42 20.04 -1.82
N PHE A 44 4.57 20.95 -1.36
CA PHE A 44 3.12 20.72 -1.28
C PHE A 44 2.53 20.48 -2.68
N PHE A 45 2.88 21.30 -3.67
CA PHE A 45 2.40 21.14 -5.04
C PHE A 45 2.78 19.76 -5.62
N TRP A 46 4.06 19.39 -5.55
CA TRP A 46 4.52 18.11 -6.11
C TRP A 46 4.04 16.89 -5.32
N TYR A 47 3.90 17.02 -4.00
CA TYR A 47 3.30 15.97 -3.16
C TYR A 47 1.85 15.73 -3.57
N MET A 48 1.05 16.79 -3.63
CA MET A 48 -0.37 16.69 -4.00
C MET A 48 -0.56 16.27 -5.45
N ALA A 49 0.35 16.64 -6.36
CA ALA A 49 0.35 16.14 -7.74
C ALA A 49 0.61 14.63 -7.81
N SER A 50 1.58 14.12 -7.03
CA SER A 50 1.87 12.69 -6.93
C SER A 50 0.69 11.92 -6.32
N ALA A 51 0.16 12.38 -5.19
CA ALA A 51 -0.98 11.76 -4.51
C ALA A 51 -2.27 11.83 -5.35
N GLY A 52 -2.50 12.93 -6.08
CA GLY A 52 -3.67 13.07 -6.95
C GLY A 52 -3.63 12.21 -8.20
N ALA A 53 -2.43 11.96 -8.74
CA ALA A 53 -2.24 11.11 -9.92
C ALA A 53 -2.52 9.62 -9.66
N ASP A 54 -2.53 9.18 -8.39
CA ASP A 54 -2.95 7.83 -7.97
C ASP A 54 -4.34 7.44 -8.49
N ALA A 55 -5.33 8.30 -8.26
CA ALA A 55 -6.68 8.04 -8.72
C ALA A 55 -6.78 7.95 -10.25
N ILE A 56 -5.90 8.68 -10.95
CA ILE A 56 -5.86 8.77 -12.41
C ILE A 56 -5.27 7.50 -13.01
N ASP A 57 -4.14 6.99 -12.48
CA ASP A 57 -3.54 5.77 -13.01
C ASP A 57 -4.46 4.55 -12.83
N GLY A 58 -5.11 4.42 -11.68
CA GLY A 58 -6.03 3.34 -11.43
C GLY A 58 -7.26 3.46 -12.32
N TYR A 59 -7.76 4.69 -12.55
CA TYR A 59 -8.87 4.90 -13.49
C TYR A 59 -8.46 4.53 -14.92
N ALA A 60 -7.30 4.99 -15.38
CA ALA A 60 -6.76 4.69 -16.71
C ALA A 60 -6.53 3.19 -16.90
N ALA A 61 -5.98 2.48 -15.92
CA ALA A 61 -5.76 1.03 -15.96
C ALA A 61 -7.05 0.25 -16.21
N ARG A 62 -8.16 0.67 -15.59
CA ARG A 62 -9.48 0.04 -15.75
C ARG A 62 -10.14 0.42 -17.07
N TYR A 63 -10.10 1.70 -17.42
CA TYR A 63 -10.73 2.21 -18.64
C TYR A 63 -10.06 1.64 -19.91
N LEU A 64 -8.73 1.53 -19.90
CA LEU A 64 -7.95 1.02 -21.04
C LEU A 64 -7.76 -0.51 -21.01
N GLY A 65 -8.24 -1.21 -19.98
CA GLY A 65 -7.98 -2.64 -19.79
C GLY A 65 -6.51 -3.00 -19.57
N GLN A 66 -5.68 -2.04 -19.15
CA GLN A 66 -4.23 -2.16 -18.95
C GLN A 66 -3.87 -2.44 -17.48
N THR A 67 -4.65 -3.27 -16.79
CA THR A 67 -4.36 -3.66 -15.40
C THR A 67 -3.19 -4.64 -15.36
N SER A 68 -2.17 -4.36 -14.55
CA SER A 68 -0.97 -5.17 -14.48
C SER A 68 -0.47 -5.35 -13.03
N ARG A 69 0.20 -6.47 -12.75
CA ARG A 69 0.82 -6.71 -11.43
C ARG A 69 1.94 -5.71 -11.14
N VAL A 70 2.69 -5.31 -12.17
CA VAL A 70 3.75 -4.29 -12.06
C VAL A 70 3.15 -2.94 -11.66
N GLY A 71 2.05 -2.53 -12.30
CA GLY A 71 1.36 -1.30 -11.96
C GLY A 71 0.81 -1.30 -10.54
N ALA A 72 0.15 -2.39 -10.12
CA ALA A 72 -0.35 -2.52 -8.76
C ALA A 72 0.76 -2.51 -7.69
N LEU A 73 1.93 -3.09 -7.99
CA LEU A 73 3.10 -3.04 -7.11
C LEU A 73 3.68 -1.62 -7.02
N LEU A 74 3.82 -0.95 -8.17
CA LEU A 74 4.37 0.41 -8.26
C LEU A 74 3.47 1.40 -7.52
N ASP A 75 2.16 1.28 -7.69
CA ASP A 75 1.13 2.07 -7.01
C ASP A 75 1.27 1.96 -5.48
N MET A 76 1.14 0.74 -4.94
CA MET A 76 1.25 0.51 -3.50
C MET A 76 2.57 1.01 -2.92
N LEU A 77 3.70 0.73 -3.59
CA LEU A 77 5.01 1.14 -3.07
C LEU A 77 5.15 2.66 -3.05
N THR A 78 4.70 3.35 -4.12
CA THR A 78 4.79 4.80 -4.24
C THR A 78 3.97 5.50 -3.16
N ASP A 79 2.76 5.00 -2.90
CA ASP A 79 1.90 5.48 -1.81
C ASP A 79 2.54 5.38 -0.43
N ARG A 80 3.07 4.19 -0.11
CA ARG A 80 3.66 3.94 1.21
C ARG A 80 4.93 4.76 1.41
N CYS A 81 5.81 4.79 0.40
CA CYS A 81 7.03 5.58 0.44
C CYS A 81 6.73 7.09 0.49
N GLY A 82 5.71 7.55 -0.24
CA GLY A 82 5.17 8.92 -0.19
C GLY A 82 4.85 9.36 1.23
N THR A 83 3.94 8.62 1.85
CA THR A 83 3.45 8.88 3.20
C THR A 83 4.60 8.78 4.22
N LEU A 84 5.43 7.75 4.13
CA LEU A 84 6.59 7.56 5.02
C LEU A 84 7.54 8.75 4.98
N CYS A 85 7.93 9.23 3.79
CA CYS A 85 8.83 10.38 3.67
C CYS A 85 8.25 11.66 4.25
N LEU A 86 6.95 11.89 4.05
CA LEU A 86 6.26 13.02 4.65
C LEU A 86 6.25 12.93 6.18
N ILE A 87 5.88 11.77 6.74
CA ILE A 87 5.85 11.55 8.19
C ILE A 87 7.24 11.64 8.81
N MET A 88 8.30 11.16 8.14
CA MET A 88 9.68 11.31 8.61
C MET A 88 10.06 12.78 8.80
N VAL A 89 9.69 13.66 7.85
CA VAL A 89 9.95 15.10 7.98
C VAL A 89 9.08 15.73 9.09
N LEU A 90 7.84 15.26 9.27
CA LEU A 90 6.99 15.69 10.38
C LEU A 90 7.59 15.29 11.74
N GLY A 91 8.21 14.12 11.84
CA GLY A 91 8.95 13.71 13.04
C GLY A 91 10.11 14.65 13.37
N HIS A 92 10.76 15.23 12.36
CA HIS A 92 11.78 16.26 12.54
C HIS A 92 11.18 17.60 13.00
N PHE A 93 10.07 18.03 12.42
CA PHE A 93 9.42 19.30 12.77
C PHE A 93 8.71 19.27 14.12
N TYR A 94 8.17 18.12 14.50
CA TYR A 94 7.36 17.94 15.71
C TYR A 94 7.95 16.82 16.60
N PRO A 95 9.16 17.00 17.15
CA PRO A 95 9.89 15.93 17.86
C PRO A 95 9.16 15.38 19.08
N LYS A 96 8.26 16.17 19.70
CA LYS A 96 7.40 15.73 20.81
C LYS A 96 6.47 14.57 20.42
N TRP A 97 6.10 14.48 19.15
CA TRP A 97 5.16 13.49 18.61
C TRP A 97 5.87 12.38 17.82
N MET A 98 7.21 12.37 17.81
CA MET A 98 8.04 11.44 17.03
C MET A 98 7.66 9.97 17.25
N MET A 99 7.37 9.59 18.50
CA MET A 99 6.96 8.21 18.83
C MET A 99 5.66 7.81 18.11
N LEU A 100 4.66 8.71 18.05
CA LEU A 100 3.40 8.42 17.37
C LEU A 100 3.60 8.27 15.86
N PHE A 101 4.41 9.13 15.25
CA PHE A 101 4.76 9.04 13.83
C PHE A 101 5.52 7.74 13.50
N GLN A 102 6.45 7.32 14.36
CA GLN A 102 7.17 6.05 14.21
C GLN A 102 6.22 4.86 14.32
N MET A 103 5.30 4.88 15.29
CA MET A 103 4.29 3.84 15.45
C MET A 103 3.35 3.76 14.24
N ASP A 104 2.92 4.91 13.70
CA ASP A 104 2.04 4.96 12.53
C ASP A 104 2.73 4.39 11.29
N ILE A 105 3.96 4.81 11.01
CA ILE A 105 4.78 4.25 9.91
C ILE A 105 4.95 2.74 10.06
N PHE A 106 5.34 2.29 11.25
CA PHE A 106 5.56 0.88 11.52
C PHE A 106 4.28 0.07 11.28
N LEU A 107 3.15 0.54 11.83
CA LEU A 107 1.87 -0.11 11.67
C LEU A 107 1.41 -0.16 10.22
N ASP A 108 1.52 0.95 9.48
CA ASP A 108 1.10 1.05 8.09
C ASP A 108 1.92 0.12 7.19
N ILE A 109 3.25 0.13 7.30
CA ILE A 109 4.12 -0.74 6.49
C ILE A 109 3.90 -2.21 6.83
N THR A 110 3.94 -2.58 8.11
CA THR A 110 3.82 -3.98 8.53
C THR A 110 2.44 -4.56 8.18
N SER A 111 1.37 -3.81 8.39
CA SER A 111 0.00 -4.25 8.05
C SER A 111 -0.18 -4.49 6.55
N HIS A 112 0.31 -3.59 5.68
CA HIS A 112 0.19 -3.73 4.24
C HIS A 112 1.12 -4.81 3.69
N TRP A 113 2.33 -4.94 4.23
CA TRP A 113 3.29 -5.97 3.80
C TRP A 113 2.75 -7.37 4.05
N ILE A 114 2.30 -7.67 5.27
CA ILE A 114 1.74 -8.98 5.63
C ILE A 114 0.43 -9.21 4.89
N HIS A 115 -0.40 -8.18 4.70
CA HIS A 115 -1.61 -8.30 3.89
C HIS A 115 -1.27 -8.71 2.45
N MET A 116 -0.37 -7.99 1.78
CA MET A 116 0.06 -8.31 0.42
C MET A 116 0.64 -9.72 0.31
N TYR A 117 1.51 -10.09 1.25
CA TYR A 117 2.05 -11.44 1.32
C TYR A 117 0.95 -12.50 1.45
N SER A 118 -0.04 -12.28 2.33
CA SER A 118 -1.18 -13.19 2.51
C SER A 118 -2.05 -13.32 1.24
N GLN A 119 -2.21 -12.24 0.46
CA GLN A 119 -2.94 -12.26 -0.81
C GLN A 119 -2.18 -13.03 -1.91
N MET A 120 -0.85 -12.89 -1.92
CA MET A 120 -0.01 -13.62 -2.87
C MET A 120 -0.08 -15.13 -2.62
N ILE A 121 -0.03 -15.56 -1.36
CA ILE A 121 -0.17 -16.98 -1.01
C ILE A 121 -1.57 -17.49 -1.40
N LYS A 122 -2.64 -16.73 -1.07
CA LYS A 122 -4.04 -17.04 -1.47
C LYS A 122 -4.20 -17.33 -2.95
N GLY A 123 -3.51 -16.58 -3.81
CA GLY A 123 -3.58 -16.77 -5.27
C GLY A 123 -3.06 -18.12 -5.77
N THR A 124 -2.39 -18.90 -4.92
CA THR A 124 -1.76 -20.18 -5.25
C THR A 124 -2.61 -21.39 -4.83
N THR A 125 -3.51 -21.22 -3.86
CA THR A 125 -4.30 -22.29 -3.22
C THR A 125 -5.80 -21.99 -3.33
N SER A 126 -6.41 -22.39 -4.44
CA SER A 126 -7.78 -21.98 -4.82
C SER A 126 -8.94 -22.53 -3.96
N HIS A 127 -8.72 -23.36 -2.92
CA HIS A 127 -9.80 -24.22 -2.42
C HIS A 127 -10.25 -24.10 -0.94
N LYS A 128 -9.64 -23.27 -0.07
CA LYS A 128 -10.19 -23.02 1.28
C LYS A 128 -9.95 -21.59 1.75
N LEU A 129 -10.84 -20.69 1.35
CA LEU A 129 -10.79 -19.28 1.73
C LEU A 129 -11.30 -19.11 3.16
N ILE A 130 -10.39 -18.89 4.12
CA ILE A 130 -10.72 -18.03 5.25
C ILE A 130 -10.83 -16.62 4.66
N ASP A 131 -12.06 -16.12 4.61
CA ASP A 131 -12.37 -14.80 4.11
C ASP A 131 -11.63 -13.76 4.98
N LEU A 132 -10.95 -12.79 4.36
CA LEU A 132 -10.26 -11.69 5.08
C LEU A 132 -11.24 -10.81 5.88
N SER A 133 -12.54 -11.09 5.77
CA SER A 133 -13.64 -10.26 6.22
C SER A 133 -14.39 -10.78 7.46
N GLU A 134 -13.73 -11.52 8.37
CA GLU A 134 -14.35 -11.82 9.68
C GLU A 134 -14.77 -10.55 10.43
N HIS A 135 -14.05 -9.43 10.23
CA HIS A 135 -14.44 -8.14 10.78
C HIS A 135 -15.26 -7.32 9.78
N TRP A 136 -16.48 -6.95 10.20
CA TRP A 136 -17.41 -6.10 9.44
C TRP A 136 -16.79 -4.79 8.95
N LEU A 137 -15.86 -4.21 9.73
CA LEU A 137 -15.22 -2.94 9.42
C LEU A 137 -14.27 -3.06 8.21
N LEU A 138 -13.45 -4.12 8.15
CA LEU A 138 -12.61 -4.41 6.99
C LEU A 138 -13.46 -4.66 5.74
N ARG A 139 -14.62 -5.32 5.91
CA ARG A 139 -15.56 -5.52 4.80
C ARG A 139 -16.06 -4.19 4.26
N VAL A 140 -16.54 -3.29 5.10
CA VAL A 140 -17.02 -1.96 4.65
C VAL A 140 -15.89 -1.16 3.99
N TYR A 141 -14.69 -1.19 4.59
CA TYR A 141 -13.52 -0.48 4.09
C TYR A 141 -13.11 -0.93 2.67
N TYR A 142 -13.04 -2.24 2.41
CA TYR A 142 -12.65 -2.76 1.10
C TYR A 142 -13.81 -2.94 0.12
N SER A 143 -15.05 -3.08 0.60
CA SER A 143 -16.22 -3.30 -0.27
C SER A 143 -16.71 -2.02 -0.95
N SER A 144 -16.39 -0.85 -0.41
CA SER A 144 -16.74 0.45 -1.02
C SER A 144 -15.50 1.21 -1.44
N ARG A 145 -15.28 1.31 -2.75
CA ARG A 145 -14.18 2.10 -3.33
C ARG A 145 -14.21 3.56 -2.90
N THR A 146 -15.41 4.11 -2.68
CA THR A 146 -15.60 5.48 -2.21
C THR A 146 -15.08 5.65 -0.78
N VAL A 147 -15.35 4.68 0.10
CA VAL A 147 -14.85 4.70 1.49
C VAL A 147 -13.33 4.59 1.50
N LEU A 148 -12.76 3.66 0.72
CA LEU A 148 -11.31 3.49 0.60
C LEU A 148 -10.64 4.78 0.11
N PHE A 149 -11.16 5.38 -0.96
CA PHE A 149 -10.62 6.62 -1.52
C PHE A 149 -10.63 7.76 -0.51
N TRP A 150 -11.76 8.02 0.15
CA TRP A 150 -11.85 9.13 1.11
C TRP A 150 -11.04 8.88 2.39
N MET A 151 -10.88 7.64 2.82
CA MET A 151 -9.98 7.30 3.93
C MET A 151 -8.51 7.54 3.56
N CYS A 152 -8.09 7.13 2.37
CA CYS A 152 -6.74 7.39 1.89
C CYS A 152 -6.49 8.89 1.68
N ALA A 153 -7.38 9.57 0.95
CA ALA A 153 -7.27 11.00 0.70
C ALA A 153 -7.29 11.82 1.99
N GLY A 154 -8.17 11.49 2.95
CA GLY A 154 -8.22 12.21 4.22
C GLY A 154 -6.93 12.05 5.04
N ASN A 155 -6.33 10.85 5.04
CA ASN A 155 -5.03 10.61 5.66
C ASN A 155 -3.91 11.43 5.01
N GLU A 156 -3.86 11.45 3.68
CA GLU A 156 -2.85 12.26 2.96
C GLU A 156 -3.03 13.74 3.24
N VAL A 157 -4.27 14.23 3.23
CA VAL A 157 -4.59 15.62 3.56
C VAL A 157 -4.23 15.95 5.01
N PHE A 158 -4.40 15.02 5.96
CA PHE A 158 -3.97 15.23 7.35
C PHE A 158 -2.47 15.49 7.46
N TYR A 159 -1.64 14.60 6.91
CA TYR A 159 -0.19 14.77 6.98
C TYR A 159 0.29 15.96 6.16
N ALA A 160 -0.29 16.21 4.98
CA ALA A 160 0.04 17.37 4.17
C ALA A 160 -0.36 18.69 4.86
N ALA A 161 -1.49 18.72 5.57
CA ALA A 161 -1.92 19.86 6.36
C ALA A 161 -1.00 20.10 7.56
N LEU A 162 -0.58 19.06 8.28
CA LEU A 162 0.40 19.18 9.37
C LEU A 162 1.75 19.71 8.88
N TYR A 163 2.16 19.29 7.68
CA TYR A 163 3.38 19.79 7.04
C TYR A 163 3.26 21.28 6.73
N MET A 164 2.18 21.70 6.08
CA MET A 164 1.96 23.13 5.79
C MET A 164 1.82 23.97 7.06
N LEU A 165 1.15 23.45 8.09
CA LEU A 165 0.95 24.12 9.37
C LEU A 165 2.27 24.45 10.09
N HIS A 166 3.36 23.71 9.80
CA HIS A 166 4.68 24.05 10.32
C HIS A 166 5.19 25.41 9.79
N PHE A 167 4.81 25.77 8.55
CA PHE A 167 5.30 26.96 7.86
C PHE A 167 4.27 28.10 7.81
N THR A 168 2.98 27.77 7.64
CA THR A 168 1.90 28.76 7.47
C THR A 168 0.55 28.17 7.89
N GLU A 169 -0.31 29.00 8.47
CA GLU A 169 -1.69 28.60 8.77
C GLU A 169 -2.59 28.63 7.52
N GLY A 170 -2.14 29.28 6.45
CA GLY A 170 -2.92 29.53 5.24
C GLY A 170 -3.99 30.62 5.45
N PRO A 171 -4.75 30.98 4.41
CA PRO A 171 -5.82 31.96 4.53
C PRO A 171 -6.89 31.46 5.51
N ILE A 172 -7.26 32.29 6.49
CA ILE A 172 -8.33 31.99 7.48
C ILE A 172 -8.01 30.72 8.31
N GLY A 173 -6.74 30.33 8.43
CA GLY A 173 -6.35 29.11 9.16
C GLY A 173 -6.74 27.81 8.46
N LEU A 174 -6.83 27.82 7.12
CA LEU A 174 -7.20 26.68 6.29
C LEU A 174 -6.49 25.38 6.69
N PHE A 175 -5.15 25.38 6.84
CA PHE A 175 -4.40 24.15 7.14
C PHE A 175 -4.70 23.62 8.54
N ARG A 176 -4.99 24.50 9.49
CA ARG A 176 -5.41 24.12 10.83
C ARG A 176 -6.80 23.47 10.80
N ILE A 177 -7.75 24.06 10.06
CA ILE A 177 -9.09 23.49 9.89
C ILE A 177 -9.00 22.11 9.22
N LEU A 178 -8.23 22.01 8.13
CA LEU A 178 -8.01 20.75 7.43
C LEU A 178 -7.45 19.68 8.37
N ALA A 179 -6.38 20.00 9.11
CA ALA A 179 -5.78 19.06 10.05
C ALA A 179 -6.77 18.57 11.11
N TYR A 180 -7.63 19.45 11.66
CA TYR A 180 -8.64 19.03 12.64
C TYR A 180 -9.75 18.17 12.02
N VAL A 181 -10.21 18.51 10.81
CA VAL A 181 -11.26 17.77 10.12
C VAL A 181 -10.78 16.39 9.68
N THR A 182 -9.52 16.26 9.27
CA THR A 182 -8.96 14.99 8.79
C THR A 182 -8.24 14.17 9.86
N ALA A 183 -7.95 14.73 11.04
CA ALA A 183 -7.36 13.98 12.16
C ALA A 183 -8.17 12.73 12.55
N PRO A 184 -9.52 12.76 12.68
CA PRO A 184 -10.30 11.56 12.94
C PRO A 184 -10.14 10.49 11.85
N VAL A 185 -9.99 10.91 10.59
CA VAL A 185 -9.79 10.00 9.45
C VAL A 185 -8.44 9.29 9.58
N ALA A 186 -7.36 10.01 9.90
CA ALA A 186 -6.04 9.42 10.12
C ALA A 186 -6.06 8.41 11.28
N VAL A 187 -6.71 8.74 12.40
CA VAL A 187 -6.84 7.84 13.56
C VAL A 187 -7.65 6.58 13.20
N VAL A 188 -8.77 6.73 12.50
CA VAL A 188 -9.59 5.59 12.06
C VAL A 188 -8.80 4.71 11.08
N LYS A 189 -8.06 5.32 10.14
CA LYS A 189 -7.22 4.58 9.20
C LYS A 189 -6.12 3.80 9.89
N ALA A 190 -5.40 4.41 10.85
CA ALA A 190 -4.41 3.70 11.66
C ALA A 190 -5.03 2.51 12.41
N GLY A 191 -6.23 2.69 12.98
CA GLY A 191 -7.00 1.61 13.59
C GLY A 191 -7.35 0.47 12.62
N ILE A 192 -7.78 0.81 11.40
CA ILE A 192 -8.05 -0.16 10.33
C ILE A 192 -6.78 -0.92 9.96
N SER A 193 -5.63 -0.24 9.82
CA SER A 193 -4.32 -0.88 9.58
C SER A 193 -3.96 -1.90 10.67
N GLY A 194 -4.27 -1.61 11.94
CA GLY A 194 -4.10 -2.58 13.03
C GLY A 194 -5.00 -3.81 12.92
N ILE A 195 -6.28 -3.62 12.59
CA ILE A 195 -7.22 -4.73 12.37
C ILE A 195 -6.79 -5.56 11.14
N GLN A 196 -6.35 -4.88 10.08
CA GLN A 196 -5.82 -5.51 8.86
C GLN A 196 -4.59 -6.36 9.16
N LEU A 197 -3.68 -5.89 10.01
CA LEU A 197 -2.49 -6.63 10.43
C LEU A 197 -2.88 -7.95 11.12
N VAL A 198 -3.78 -7.89 12.11
CA VAL A 198 -4.25 -9.08 12.84
C VAL A 198 -4.94 -10.05 11.90
N ALA A 199 -5.82 -9.56 11.01
CA ALA A 199 -6.50 -10.38 10.02
C ALA A 199 -5.50 -11.05 9.06
N ALA A 200 -4.50 -10.32 8.58
CA ALA A 200 -3.48 -10.85 7.68
C ALA A 200 -2.61 -11.92 8.36
N LEU A 201 -2.19 -11.70 9.61
CA LEU A 201 -1.46 -12.70 10.40
C LEU A 201 -2.24 -13.99 10.60
N ARG A 202 -3.55 -13.90 10.91
CA ARG A 202 -4.42 -15.08 11.02
C ARG A 202 -4.50 -15.86 9.72
N ASN A 203 -4.56 -15.17 8.59
CA ASN A 203 -4.56 -15.81 7.27
C ASN A 203 -3.25 -16.57 7.01
N VAL A 204 -2.11 -15.96 7.31
CA VAL A 204 -0.80 -16.63 7.14
C VAL A 204 -0.71 -17.86 8.04
N ALA A 205 -1.10 -17.76 9.31
CA ALA A 205 -1.11 -18.91 10.23
C ALA A 205 -2.03 -20.04 9.75
N ALA A 206 -3.17 -19.71 9.14
CA ALA A 206 -4.06 -20.70 8.55
C ALA A 206 -3.42 -21.44 7.36
N PHE A 207 -2.65 -20.73 6.54
CA PHE A 207 -1.87 -21.36 5.47
C PHE A 207 -0.82 -22.32 6.02
N ASP A 208 -0.10 -21.94 7.07
CA ASP A 208 0.90 -22.82 7.70
C ASP A 208 0.26 -24.12 8.19
N VAL A 209 -0.96 -24.06 8.75
CA VAL A 209 -1.70 -25.24 9.21
C VAL A 209 -2.11 -26.12 8.02
N GLU A 210 -2.61 -25.53 6.93
CA GLU A 210 -3.01 -26.27 5.73
C GLU A 210 -1.83 -26.93 5.02
N GLU A 211 -0.69 -26.24 4.93
CA GLU A 211 0.54 -26.78 4.36
C GLU A 211 1.05 -27.97 5.18
N ARG A 212 1.09 -27.83 6.51
CA ARG A 212 1.46 -28.93 7.43
C ARG A 212 0.51 -30.12 7.31
N TRP A 213 -0.79 -29.87 7.22
CA TRP A 213 -1.78 -30.93 7.03
C TRP A 213 -1.58 -31.67 5.70
N THR A 214 -1.31 -30.93 4.63
CA THR A 214 -1.07 -31.50 3.30
C THR A 214 0.20 -32.32 3.28
N ALA A 215 1.27 -31.83 3.90
CA ALA A 215 2.53 -32.55 4.04
C ALA A 215 2.39 -33.84 4.86
N ALA A 216 1.64 -33.81 5.97
CA ALA A 216 1.40 -34.98 6.82
C ALA A 216 0.53 -36.05 6.14
N ASN A 217 -0.36 -35.67 5.24
CA ASN A 217 -1.28 -36.57 4.53
C ASN A 217 -0.84 -36.90 3.09
N ALA A 218 0.34 -36.43 2.66
CA ALA A 218 0.92 -36.81 1.39
C ALA A 218 1.26 -38.32 1.43
N LYS A 219 0.65 -39.11 0.53
CA LYS A 219 1.02 -40.52 0.39
C LYS A 219 2.51 -40.61 0.02
N PRO A 220 3.28 -41.55 0.60
CA PRO A 220 4.65 -41.77 0.19
C PRO A 220 4.64 -42.15 -1.30
N THR A 221 5.18 -41.27 -2.14
CA THR A 221 5.37 -41.54 -3.56
C THR A 221 6.39 -42.66 -3.70
N THR A 222 5.92 -43.83 -4.14
CA THR A 222 6.79 -44.92 -4.57
C THR A 222 7.57 -44.45 -5.80
N GLY A 223 8.85 -44.09 -5.61
CA GLY A 223 9.82 -44.00 -6.69
C GLY A 223 10.48 -42.63 -6.87
N ILE A 224 11.80 -42.65 -6.65
CA ILE A 224 12.83 -41.67 -7.04
C ILE A 224 12.98 -40.46 -6.10
N PRO A 225 14.14 -40.31 -5.41
CA PRO A 225 14.42 -39.15 -4.59
C PRO A 225 14.83 -37.97 -5.47
N THR A 226 13.94 -37.00 -5.66
CA THR A 226 14.34 -35.69 -6.16
C THR A 226 14.75 -34.85 -4.96
N THR A 227 16.06 -34.68 -4.79
CA THR A 227 16.67 -33.72 -3.85
C THR A 227 16.06 -32.33 -4.04
N THR A 228 15.10 -31.96 -3.19
CA THR A 228 14.76 -30.57 -2.92
C THR A 228 15.47 -30.20 -1.63
N VAL A 229 16.63 -29.57 -1.80
CA VAL A 229 17.37 -28.91 -0.73
C VAL A 229 16.54 -27.70 -0.30
N VAL A 230 15.68 -27.89 0.71
CA VAL A 230 15.25 -26.77 1.55
C VAL A 230 16.43 -26.51 2.49
N LYS A 231 17.32 -25.58 2.08
CA LYS A 231 18.30 -25.03 3.00
C LYS A 231 17.55 -24.16 3.99
N ASP A 232 17.68 -24.53 5.25
CA ASP A 232 17.33 -23.74 6.42
C ASP A 232 17.83 -22.30 6.25
N ALA A 233 16.90 -21.36 6.03
CA ALA A 233 17.15 -19.95 6.29
C ALA A 233 16.87 -19.73 7.78
N LYS A 234 17.84 -20.10 8.63
CA LYS A 234 17.94 -19.52 9.97
C LYS A 234 18.24 -18.04 9.78
N ALA A 235 17.30 -17.20 10.17
CA ALA A 235 17.53 -15.77 10.37
C ALA A 235 18.43 -15.59 11.60
N GLU A 236 19.59 -14.97 11.40
CA GLU A 236 20.27 -14.17 12.40
C GLU A 236 19.75 -12.73 12.34
#